data_AF-A0A954UU69-F1
#
_entry.id   AF-A0A954UU69-F1
#
_cell.length_a   1.000
_cell.length_b   1.000
_cell.length_c   1.000
_cell.angle_alpha   90.00
_cell.angle_beta   90.00
_cell.angle_gamma   90.00
#
_symmetry.space_group_name_H-M   'P 1'
#
loop_
_entity.id
_entity.type
_entity.pdbx_description
1 polymer ?
#
loop_
_entity_poly.entity_id
_entity_poly.type
_entity_poly.pdbx_seq_one_letter_code
_entity_poly.pdbx_strand_id
1 'polypeptide(L)'
;MALNLANMHRFIVKEIASQRAMRESMDRIISKCAKGHPHDDWERIAALPYENLDDLRNWIERPFRDEPSKKKLAGLWCGLFNPVYSGKTSADIYICGSTRFDPSPEDNSWAVGPDWWPEARYAQSAVLAKLYTIAYRKDGLGNNAEYPLCLAYGGLAVRDLLRAADPTVFLGKSPSLGVAVGFDSGDFVLIGNLSKSGLAGLS
;
A
#
# COMPACT_ATOMS: atom_id res chain seq x y z
N MET A 1 14.12 -12.64 19.09
CA MET A 1 12.74 -12.42 19.56
C MET A 1 11.86 -12.14 18.35
N ALA A 2 10.60 -12.56 18.35
CA ALA A 2 9.69 -12.24 17.26
C ALA A 2 9.25 -10.77 17.34
N LEU A 3 9.01 -10.13 16.19
CA LEU A 3 8.54 -8.75 16.13
C LEU A 3 7.12 -8.67 16.70
N ASN A 4 6.83 -7.68 17.56
CA ASN A 4 5.45 -7.41 17.96
C ASN A 4 4.72 -6.69 16.80
N LEU A 5 3.98 -7.46 15.98
CA LEU A 5 3.34 -6.97 14.77
C LEU A 5 2.26 -5.90 15.04
N ALA A 6 1.50 -6.02 16.13
CA ALA A 6 0.50 -5.00 16.49
C ALA A 6 1.15 -3.64 16.84
N ASN A 7 2.28 -3.65 17.55
CA ASN A 7 3.08 -2.44 17.80
C ASN A 7 3.69 -1.90 16.51
N MET A 8 4.04 -2.78 15.57
CA MET A 8 4.60 -2.38 14.29
C MET A 8 3.53 -1.76 13.38
N HIS A 9 2.34 -2.34 13.31
CA HIS A 9 1.19 -1.78 12.59
C HIS A 9 0.87 -0.36 13.06
N ARG A 10 0.72 -0.15 14.37
CA ARG A 10 0.53 1.21 14.94
C ARG A 10 1.65 2.18 14.59
N PHE A 11 2.88 1.69 14.48
CA PHE A 11 4.01 2.52 14.08
C PHE A 11 3.92 2.88 12.59
N ILE A 12 3.59 1.93 11.72
CA ILE A 12 3.39 2.12 10.29
C ILE A 12 2.27 3.12 10.02
N VAL A 13 1.12 3.00 10.71
CA VAL A 13 0.02 3.96 10.63
C VAL A 13 0.51 5.39 10.89
N LYS A 14 1.32 5.59 11.93
CA LYS A 14 1.89 6.91 12.28
C LYS A 14 2.87 7.43 11.22
N GLU A 15 3.70 6.56 10.66
CA GLU A 15 4.66 6.95 9.62
C GLU A 15 3.95 7.30 8.31
N ILE A 16 2.91 6.56 7.92
CA ILE A 16 2.07 6.87 6.75
C ILE A 16 1.33 8.19 6.93
N ALA A 17 0.70 8.41 8.09
CA ALA A 17 -0.03 9.65 8.39
C ALA A 17 0.89 10.89 8.50
N SER A 18 2.20 10.69 8.66
CA SER A 18 3.16 11.78 8.70
C SER A 18 3.32 12.49 7.36
N GLN A 19 3.98 13.66 7.37
CA GLN A 19 4.39 14.39 6.16
C GLN A 19 5.84 14.05 5.74
N ARG A 20 6.46 13.03 6.34
CA ARG A 20 7.85 12.66 6.03
C ARG A 20 7.97 12.07 4.63
N ALA A 21 9.14 12.28 4.05
CA ALA A 21 9.54 11.63 2.82
C ALA A 21 9.51 10.10 2.97
N MET A 22 9.20 9.39 1.88
CA MET A 22 9.11 7.93 1.87
C MET A 22 10.38 7.27 2.37
N ARG A 23 11.56 7.68 1.89
CA ARG A 23 12.85 7.13 2.33
C ARG A 23 13.01 7.22 3.84
N GLU A 24 12.75 8.40 4.41
CA GLU A 24 12.89 8.62 5.85
C GLU A 24 11.95 7.70 6.65
N SER A 25 10.68 7.59 6.25
CA SER A 25 9.71 6.70 6.91
C SER A 25 10.13 5.22 6.79
N MET A 26 10.56 4.77 5.61
CA MET A 26 11.02 3.40 5.40
C MET A 26 12.25 3.09 6.25
N ASP A 27 13.24 3.97 6.30
CA ASP A 27 14.46 3.78 7.11
C ASP A 27 14.14 3.65 8.59
N ARG A 28 13.17 4.43 9.10
CA ARG A 28 12.71 4.35 10.49
C ARG A 28 11.99 3.02 10.78
N ILE A 29 11.17 2.55 9.86
CA ILE A 29 10.44 1.28 9.99
C ILE A 29 11.42 0.10 9.94
N ILE A 30 12.35 0.11 8.99
CA ILE A 30 13.41 -0.90 8.87
C ILE A 30 14.27 -0.92 10.13
N SER A 31 14.71 0.25 10.61
CA SER A 31 15.48 0.36 11.85
C SER A 31 14.74 -0.22 13.07
N LYS A 32 13.42 -0.01 13.14
CA LYS A 32 12.59 -0.56 14.22
C LYS A 32 12.46 -2.09 14.09
N CYS A 33 12.29 -2.60 12.87
CA CYS A 33 12.26 -4.05 12.61
C CYS A 33 13.60 -4.71 12.96
N ALA A 34 14.71 -4.13 12.51
CA ALA A 34 16.06 -4.62 12.75
C ALA A 34 16.43 -4.69 14.23
N LYS A 35 15.99 -3.71 15.03
CA LYS A 35 16.16 -3.75 16.50
C LYS A 35 15.37 -4.89 17.16
N GLY A 36 14.18 -5.21 16.64
CA GLY A 36 13.35 -6.29 17.18
C GLY A 36 13.81 -7.69 16.78
N HIS A 37 14.39 -7.80 15.59
CA HIS A 37 14.90 -9.05 15.02
C HIS A 37 16.18 -8.77 14.21
N PRO A 38 17.37 -8.77 14.83
CA PRO A 38 18.63 -8.53 14.12
C PRO A 38 18.89 -9.58 13.02
N HIS A 39 19.28 -9.13 11.82
CA HIS A 39 19.57 -9.98 10.67
C HIS A 39 20.34 -9.21 9.58
N ASP A 40 21.18 -9.89 8.80
CA ASP A 40 22.00 -9.24 7.76
C ASP A 40 21.16 -8.75 6.57
N ASP A 41 20.00 -9.37 6.33
CA ASP A 41 19.13 -8.98 5.20
C ASP A 41 18.52 -7.58 5.36
N TRP A 42 18.57 -6.96 6.55
CA TRP A 42 18.11 -5.58 6.72
C TRP A 42 18.91 -4.58 5.90
N GLU A 43 20.21 -4.82 5.69
CA GLU A 43 21.04 -3.97 4.83
C GLU A 43 20.56 -4.05 3.37
N ARG A 44 20.23 -5.26 2.89
CA ARG A 44 19.71 -5.50 1.55
C ARG A 44 18.34 -4.84 1.35
N ILE A 45 17.50 -4.91 2.38
CA ILE A 45 16.19 -4.26 2.41
C ILE A 45 16.37 -2.73 2.37
N ALA A 46 17.23 -2.17 3.21
CA ALA A 46 17.48 -0.72 3.26
C ALA A 46 17.99 -0.15 1.93
N ALA A 47 18.79 -0.94 1.20
CA ALA A 47 19.32 -0.57 -0.11
C ALA A 47 18.28 -0.52 -1.25
N LEU A 48 17.03 -0.94 -1.03
CA LEU A 48 15.99 -0.89 -2.07
C LEU A 48 15.65 0.57 -2.46
N PRO A 49 15.32 0.83 -3.75
CA PRO A 49 15.05 2.17 -4.25
C PRO A 49 13.61 2.60 -4.01
N TYR A 50 13.20 2.72 -2.74
CA TYR A 50 11.79 2.98 -2.38
C TYR A 50 11.18 4.19 -3.09
N GLU A 51 11.95 5.26 -3.26
CA GLU A 51 11.47 6.53 -3.86
C GLU A 51 11.29 6.47 -5.38
N ASN A 52 11.72 5.40 -6.04
CA ASN A 52 11.47 5.22 -7.46
C ASN A 52 10.04 4.68 -7.67
N LEU A 53 9.11 5.60 -7.94
CA LEU A 53 7.69 5.33 -8.13
C LEU A 53 7.24 5.45 -9.59
N ASP A 54 8.16 5.54 -10.54
CA ASP A 54 7.82 5.84 -11.95
C ASP A 54 6.87 4.79 -12.53
N ASP A 55 7.14 3.51 -12.31
CA ASP A 55 6.28 2.41 -12.76
C ASP A 55 4.90 2.45 -12.06
N LEU A 56 4.88 2.79 -10.77
CA LEU A 56 3.64 2.85 -9.99
C LEU A 56 2.79 4.06 -10.34
N ARG A 57 3.39 5.16 -10.81
CA ARG A 57 2.66 6.35 -11.25
C ARG A 57 1.78 6.05 -12.46
N ASN A 58 2.31 5.35 -13.45
CA ASN A 58 1.49 4.94 -14.58
C ASN A 58 0.41 3.95 -14.14
N TRP A 59 0.77 2.98 -13.29
CA TRP A 59 -0.17 1.99 -12.80
C TRP A 59 -1.36 2.60 -12.04
N ILE A 60 -1.14 3.53 -11.11
CA ILE A 60 -2.24 4.01 -10.24
C ILE A 60 -3.28 4.81 -11.03
N GLU A 61 -2.87 5.50 -12.10
CA GLU A 61 -3.75 6.35 -12.90
C GLU A 61 -4.40 5.59 -14.07
N ARG A 62 -3.70 4.60 -14.63
CA ARG A 62 -4.14 3.90 -15.85
C ARG A 62 -5.54 3.28 -15.75
N PRO A 63 -5.91 2.55 -14.69
CA PRO A 63 -7.25 1.98 -14.56
C PRO A 63 -8.37 3.03 -14.62
N PHE A 64 -8.12 4.23 -14.08
CA PHE A 64 -9.11 5.31 -14.10
C PHE A 64 -9.25 5.97 -15.48
N ARG A 65 -8.19 5.97 -16.29
CA ARG A 65 -8.23 6.48 -17.66
C ARG A 65 -8.85 5.48 -18.63
N ASP A 66 -8.40 4.23 -18.57
CA ASP A 66 -8.68 3.22 -19.58
C ASP A 66 -9.99 2.47 -19.27
N GLU A 67 -10.27 2.26 -17.98
CA GLU A 67 -11.41 1.46 -17.50
C GLU A 67 -12.20 2.18 -16.39
N PRO A 68 -12.61 3.46 -16.56
CA PRO A 68 -13.25 4.24 -15.50
C PRO A 68 -14.51 3.57 -14.96
N SER A 69 -14.74 3.70 -13.65
CA SER A 69 -15.98 3.22 -13.04
C SER A 69 -17.20 3.93 -13.62
N LYS A 70 -18.23 3.15 -13.95
CA LYS A 70 -19.55 3.68 -14.35
C LYS A 70 -20.36 4.18 -13.16
N LYS A 71 -19.98 3.79 -11.93
CA LYS A 71 -20.64 4.14 -10.67
C LYS A 71 -19.89 5.27 -9.95
N LYS A 72 -20.59 5.95 -9.04
CA LYS A 72 -19.94 6.89 -8.10
C LYS A 72 -19.31 6.08 -6.97
N LEU A 73 -17.98 5.97 -7.01
CA LEU A 73 -17.22 5.30 -5.96
C LEU A 73 -17.19 6.18 -4.69
N ALA A 74 -17.15 5.55 -3.52
CA ALA A 74 -16.96 6.21 -2.24
C ALA A 74 -15.60 5.83 -1.61
N GLY A 75 -15.08 4.64 -1.94
CA GLY A 75 -13.82 4.13 -1.41
C GLY A 75 -12.95 3.49 -2.48
N LEU A 76 -11.63 3.66 -2.34
CA LEU A 76 -10.59 2.98 -3.10
C LEU A 76 -9.80 2.06 -2.16
N TRP A 77 -9.74 0.78 -2.53
CA TRP A 77 -8.95 -0.21 -1.83
C TRP A 77 -7.71 -0.55 -2.66
N CYS A 78 -6.55 -0.43 -2.03
CA CYS A 78 -5.27 -0.83 -2.59
C CYS A 78 -4.81 -2.11 -1.88
N GLY A 79 -5.17 -3.26 -2.42
CA GLY A 79 -5.00 -4.56 -1.78
C GLY A 79 -3.60 -5.14 -1.97
N LEU A 80 -2.94 -5.44 -0.87
CA LEU A 80 -1.68 -6.18 -0.80
C LEU A 80 -1.98 -7.67 -0.78
N PHE A 81 -1.29 -8.42 -1.64
CA PHE A 81 -1.52 -9.84 -1.81
C PHE A 81 -0.26 -10.55 -2.31
N ASN A 82 -0.31 -11.88 -2.35
CA ASN A 82 0.80 -12.72 -2.77
C ASN A 82 0.52 -13.48 -4.08
N PRO A 83 0.64 -12.82 -5.25
CA PRO A 83 0.45 -13.50 -6.52
C PRO A 83 1.54 -14.53 -6.78
N VAL A 84 1.22 -15.49 -7.66
CA VAL A 84 2.21 -16.36 -8.29
C VAL A 84 2.44 -15.88 -9.72
N TYR A 85 3.61 -15.31 -9.98
CA TYR A 85 4.04 -14.91 -11.32
C TYR A 85 5.12 -15.86 -11.82
N SER A 86 4.92 -16.43 -13.01
CA SER A 86 5.86 -17.40 -13.62
C SER A 86 6.28 -18.53 -12.67
N GLY A 87 5.33 -19.05 -11.88
CA GLY A 87 5.56 -20.13 -10.92
C GLY A 87 6.26 -19.73 -9.62
N LYS A 88 6.46 -18.44 -9.36
CA LYS A 88 7.07 -17.94 -8.12
C LYS A 88 6.11 -17.01 -7.37
N THR A 89 5.97 -17.25 -6.07
CA THR A 89 5.24 -16.33 -5.19
C THR A 89 5.99 -15.01 -5.06
N SER A 90 5.24 -13.91 -5.07
CA SER A 90 5.71 -12.54 -4.89
C SER A 90 4.84 -11.83 -3.85
N ALA A 91 5.18 -10.60 -3.49
CA ALA A 91 4.21 -9.62 -2.99
C ALA A 91 3.90 -8.63 -4.12
N ASP A 92 2.66 -8.18 -4.19
CA ASP A 92 2.24 -7.12 -5.10
C ASP A 92 1.03 -6.35 -4.53
N ILE A 93 0.62 -5.29 -5.22
CA ILE A 93 -0.54 -4.47 -4.87
C ILE A 93 -1.50 -4.37 -6.06
N TYR A 94 -2.80 -4.34 -5.79
CA TYR A 94 -3.84 -4.07 -6.78
C TYR A 94 -4.74 -2.92 -6.35
N ILE A 95 -5.50 -2.35 -7.28
CA ILE A 95 -6.49 -1.30 -6.98
C ILE A 95 -7.90 -1.71 -7.38
N CYS A 96 -8.87 -1.41 -6.53
CA CYS A 96 -10.29 -1.53 -6.83
C CYS A 96 -11.11 -0.45 -6.13
N GLY A 97 -12.40 -0.38 -6.46
CA GLY A 97 -13.31 0.63 -5.92
C GLY A 97 -14.63 0.07 -5.43
N SER A 98 -15.20 0.73 -4.42
CA SER A 98 -16.51 0.42 -3.85
C SER A 98 -17.40 1.65 -3.88
N THR A 99 -18.72 1.48 -4.04
CA THR A 99 -19.67 2.59 -3.82
C THR A 99 -19.95 2.83 -2.33
N ARG A 100 -19.30 2.05 -1.45
CA ARG A 100 -19.36 2.14 0.00
C ARG A 100 -18.00 2.59 0.53
N PHE A 101 -18.00 3.24 1.68
CA PHE A 101 -16.78 3.54 2.42
C PHE A 101 -17.15 3.71 3.90
N ASP A 102 -16.38 3.06 4.76
CA ASP A 102 -16.41 3.28 6.21
C ASP A 102 -15.05 3.83 6.64
N PRO A 103 -14.98 5.02 7.28
CA PRO A 103 -13.74 5.58 7.80
C PRO A 103 -13.25 4.91 9.08
N SER A 104 -13.93 3.88 9.60
CA SER A 104 -13.47 3.11 10.75
C SER A 104 -12.14 2.41 10.43
N PRO A 105 -11.10 2.57 11.28
CA PRO A 105 -9.83 1.86 11.10
C PRO A 105 -9.92 0.38 11.47
N GLU A 106 -11.08 -0.09 11.93
CA GLU A 106 -11.31 -1.47 12.36
C GLU A 106 -12.23 -2.25 11.40
N ASP A 107 -12.84 -1.57 10.42
CA ASP A 107 -13.79 -2.19 9.49
C ASP A 107 -13.42 -1.90 8.03
N ASN A 108 -12.97 -2.93 7.32
CA ASN A 108 -12.71 -2.91 5.89
C ASN A 108 -13.78 -3.65 5.07
N SER A 109 -14.91 -4.02 5.65
CA SER A 109 -15.99 -4.77 4.98
C SER A 109 -16.52 -4.03 3.76
N TRP A 110 -16.41 -2.70 3.72
CA TRP A 110 -16.78 -1.88 2.57
C TRP A 110 -15.97 -2.20 1.30
N ALA A 111 -14.75 -2.73 1.44
CA ALA A 111 -13.87 -3.12 0.34
C ALA A 111 -14.19 -4.52 -0.21
N VAL A 112 -14.90 -5.36 0.55
CA VAL A 112 -15.31 -6.70 0.10
C VAL A 112 -16.40 -6.57 -0.97
N GLY A 113 -16.26 -7.35 -2.05
CA GLY A 113 -17.17 -7.30 -3.19
C GLY A 113 -17.15 -5.93 -3.88
N PRO A 114 -16.00 -5.54 -4.47
CA PRO A 114 -15.83 -4.22 -5.06
C PRO A 114 -16.77 -4.00 -6.24
N ASP A 115 -17.29 -2.78 -6.34
CA ASP A 115 -18.18 -2.33 -7.41
C ASP A 115 -17.45 -2.00 -8.71
N TRP A 116 -16.14 -1.77 -8.61
CA TRP A 116 -15.25 -1.50 -9.73
C TRP A 116 -13.98 -2.33 -9.60
N TRP A 117 -13.73 -3.17 -10.60
CA TRP A 117 -12.67 -4.17 -10.62
C TRP A 117 -12.00 -4.19 -12.01
N PRO A 118 -11.12 -3.23 -12.29
CA PRO A 118 -10.52 -3.09 -13.62
C PRO A 118 -9.55 -4.23 -13.92
N GLU A 119 -9.33 -4.55 -15.19
CA GLU A 119 -8.36 -5.60 -15.57
C GLU A 119 -6.92 -5.14 -15.35
N ALA A 120 -6.62 -3.87 -15.61
CA ALA A 120 -5.30 -3.27 -15.36
C ALA A 120 -4.98 -3.00 -13.87
N ARG A 121 -5.66 -3.66 -12.92
CA ARG A 121 -5.57 -3.37 -11.48
C ARG A 121 -4.24 -3.69 -10.82
N TYR A 122 -3.43 -4.60 -11.36
CA TYR A 122 -2.20 -5.09 -10.70
C TYR A 122 -0.98 -4.23 -11.02
N ALA A 123 -0.19 -3.90 -10.00
CA ALA A 123 0.96 -3.01 -10.14
C ALA A 123 2.20 -3.66 -10.71
N GLN A 124 2.41 -4.96 -10.45
CA GLN A 124 3.67 -5.66 -10.72
C GLN A 124 4.87 -4.92 -10.10
N SER A 125 4.72 -4.48 -8.85
CA SER A 125 5.70 -3.65 -8.15
C SER A 125 7.03 -4.38 -7.94
N ALA A 126 8.09 -3.89 -8.59
CA ALA A 126 9.44 -4.45 -8.44
C ALA A 126 9.97 -4.38 -7.00
N VAL A 127 9.60 -3.35 -6.24
CA VAL A 127 10.01 -3.20 -4.84
C VAL A 127 9.29 -4.22 -3.95
N LEU A 128 7.97 -4.41 -4.09
CA LEU A 128 7.24 -5.42 -3.33
C LEU A 128 7.75 -6.83 -3.66
N ALA A 129 8.01 -7.11 -4.93
CA ALA A 129 8.59 -8.40 -5.35
C ALA A 129 9.96 -8.66 -4.71
N LYS A 130 10.82 -7.64 -4.64
CA LYS A 130 12.13 -7.74 -3.98
C LYS A 130 12.02 -7.90 -2.47
N LEU A 131 11.10 -7.17 -1.82
CA LEU A 131 10.83 -7.32 -0.39
C LEU A 131 10.44 -8.76 -0.07
N TYR A 132 9.50 -9.34 -0.82
CA TYR A 132 9.10 -10.74 -0.65
C TYR A 132 10.26 -11.70 -0.87
N THR A 133 11.01 -11.52 -1.96
CA THR A 133 12.17 -12.37 -2.29
C THR A 133 13.23 -12.36 -1.20
N ILE A 134 13.55 -11.19 -0.64
CA ILE A 134 14.52 -11.08 0.45
C ILE A 134 13.96 -11.70 1.72
N ALA A 135 12.69 -11.43 2.05
CA ALA A 135 12.04 -11.96 3.25
C ALA A 135 12.03 -13.50 3.29
N TYR A 136 11.70 -14.16 2.17
CA TYR A 136 11.52 -15.62 2.12
C TYR A 136 12.67 -16.39 1.48
N ARG A 137 13.85 -15.79 1.37
CA ARG A 137 15.05 -16.57 1.02
C ARG A 137 15.36 -17.58 2.13
N LYS A 138 16.24 -18.55 1.84
CA LYS A 138 16.70 -19.51 2.84
C LYS A 138 17.25 -18.76 4.08
N ASP A 139 16.75 -19.13 5.25
CA ASP A 139 17.07 -18.50 6.55
C ASP A 139 16.70 -17.00 6.61
N GLY A 140 15.74 -16.57 5.78
CA GLY A 140 15.28 -15.17 5.73
C GLY A 140 14.36 -14.77 6.87
N LEU A 141 13.97 -13.49 6.85
CA LEU A 141 13.16 -12.84 7.88
C LEU A 141 11.68 -13.26 7.89
N GLY A 142 11.20 -13.84 6.80
CA GLY A 142 9.81 -14.23 6.57
C GLY A 142 8.85 -13.07 6.87
N ASN A 143 7.76 -13.39 7.56
CA ASN A 143 6.72 -12.43 7.89
C ASN A 143 7.18 -11.28 8.82
N ASN A 144 8.33 -11.39 9.50
CA ASN A 144 8.88 -10.25 10.26
C ASN A 144 9.39 -9.12 9.35
N ALA A 145 9.64 -9.41 8.07
CA ALA A 145 9.98 -8.41 7.06
C ALA A 145 8.81 -8.14 6.11
N GLU A 146 8.16 -9.19 5.58
CA GLU A 146 7.09 -9.02 4.59
C GLU A 146 5.96 -8.12 5.12
N TYR A 147 5.30 -8.52 6.20
CA TYR A 147 4.15 -7.79 6.73
C TYR A 147 4.43 -6.30 6.94
N PRO A 148 5.42 -5.90 7.76
CA PRO A 148 5.59 -4.49 8.08
C PRO A 148 6.10 -3.68 6.89
N LEU A 149 6.94 -4.26 6.02
CA LEU A 149 7.55 -3.52 4.92
C LEU A 149 6.62 -3.40 3.71
N CYS A 150 5.86 -4.44 3.38
CA CYS A 150 4.88 -4.38 2.30
C CYS A 150 3.75 -3.39 2.66
N LEU A 151 3.25 -3.42 3.90
CA LEU A 151 2.23 -2.48 4.37
C LEU A 151 2.75 -1.04 4.38
N ALA A 152 3.96 -0.82 4.90
CA ALA A 152 4.59 0.48 4.92
C ALA A 152 4.82 1.04 3.51
N TYR A 153 5.46 0.25 2.64
CA TYR A 153 5.78 0.68 1.29
C TYR A 153 4.51 0.93 0.47
N GLY A 154 3.54 0.00 0.50
CA GLY A 154 2.26 0.17 -0.20
C GLY A 154 1.52 1.43 0.27
N GLY A 155 1.45 1.65 1.59
CA GLY A 155 0.83 2.83 2.17
C GLY A 155 1.50 4.15 1.78
N LEU A 156 2.83 4.22 1.91
CA LEU A 156 3.61 5.41 1.56
C LEU A 156 3.57 5.68 0.05
N ALA A 157 3.65 4.63 -0.79
CA ALA A 157 3.62 4.77 -2.24
C ALA A 157 2.27 5.30 -2.71
N VAL A 158 1.17 4.72 -2.26
CA VAL A 158 -0.18 5.22 -2.61
C VAL A 158 -0.37 6.65 -2.12
N ARG A 159 0.04 6.97 -0.89
CA ARG A 159 -0.02 8.34 -0.35
C ARG A 159 0.73 9.34 -1.24
N ASP A 160 1.98 9.05 -1.58
CA ASP A 160 2.85 9.98 -2.32
C ASP A 160 2.39 10.13 -3.77
N LEU A 161 1.95 9.03 -4.39
CA LEU A 161 1.35 9.06 -5.74
C LEU A 161 0.08 9.91 -5.79
N LEU A 162 -0.83 9.73 -4.85
CA LEU A 162 -2.08 10.50 -4.81
C LEU A 162 -1.87 11.98 -4.45
N ARG A 163 -0.80 12.30 -3.71
CA ARG A 163 -0.41 13.71 -3.45
C ARG A 163 0.19 14.38 -4.68
N ALA A 164 0.90 13.63 -5.52
CA ALA A 164 1.59 14.15 -6.69
C ALA A 164 0.71 14.22 -7.95
N ALA A 165 -0.33 13.39 -8.02
CA ALA A 165 -1.22 13.30 -9.17
C ALA A 165 -2.36 14.33 -9.14
N ASP A 166 -2.96 14.61 -10.31
CA ASP A 166 -4.17 15.41 -10.41
C ASP A 166 -5.36 14.61 -9.84
N PRO A 167 -6.01 15.08 -8.75
CA PRO A 167 -7.12 14.36 -8.14
C PRO A 167 -8.27 14.08 -9.11
N THR A 168 -8.46 14.90 -10.14
CA THR A 168 -9.56 14.74 -11.10
C THR A 168 -9.47 13.45 -11.90
N VAL A 169 -8.28 12.88 -12.05
CA VAL A 169 -8.05 11.57 -12.69
C VAL A 169 -8.76 10.46 -11.92
N PHE A 170 -8.71 10.48 -10.59
CA PHE A 170 -9.25 9.42 -9.74
C PHE A 170 -10.73 9.62 -9.42
N LEU A 171 -11.14 10.88 -9.23
CA LEU A 171 -12.46 11.20 -8.70
C LEU A 171 -13.60 10.82 -9.66
N GLY A 172 -13.39 10.93 -10.97
CA GLY A 172 -14.46 10.68 -11.95
C GLY A 172 -15.74 11.47 -11.61
N LYS A 173 -16.82 10.76 -11.26
CA LYS A 173 -18.11 11.35 -10.85
C LYS A 173 -18.27 11.57 -9.34
N SER A 174 -17.28 11.17 -8.55
CA SER A 174 -17.31 11.23 -7.10
C SER A 174 -16.78 12.57 -6.59
N PRO A 175 -17.40 13.17 -5.55
CA PRO A 175 -16.89 14.38 -4.93
C PRO A 175 -15.61 14.13 -4.11
N SER A 176 -15.51 12.92 -3.54
CA SER A 176 -14.36 12.45 -2.77
C SER A 176 -14.26 10.93 -2.81
N LEU A 177 -13.11 10.40 -2.41
CA LEU A 177 -12.84 8.98 -2.25
C LEU A 177 -12.05 8.74 -0.97
N GLY A 178 -12.59 7.92 -0.07
CA GLY A 178 -11.80 7.34 1.01
C GLY A 178 -10.77 6.37 0.43
N VAL A 179 -9.55 6.35 0.96
CA VAL A 179 -8.46 5.52 0.43
C VAL A 179 -7.86 4.68 1.54
N ALA A 180 -7.69 3.39 1.29
CA ALA A 180 -7.06 2.44 2.20
C ALA A 180 -6.07 1.54 1.46
N VAL A 181 -5.03 1.11 2.18
CA VAL A 181 -4.08 0.08 1.75
C VAL A 181 -4.08 -1.02 2.81
N GLY A 182 -4.18 -2.28 2.41
CA GLY A 182 -4.18 -3.38 3.37
C GLY A 182 -4.05 -4.74 2.73
N PHE A 183 -3.82 -5.75 3.55
CA PHE A 183 -3.78 -7.14 3.11
C PHE A 183 -5.20 -7.68 2.94
N ASP A 184 -5.39 -8.57 1.97
CA ASP A 184 -6.65 -9.30 1.79
C ASP A 184 -7.01 -10.16 3.02
N SER A 185 -6.04 -10.44 3.90
CA SER A 185 -6.21 -11.16 5.17
C SER A 185 -6.71 -10.31 6.34
N GLY A 186 -6.83 -8.98 6.19
CA GLY A 186 -7.61 -8.15 7.12
C GLY A 186 -6.92 -6.90 7.65
N ASP A 187 -5.60 -6.88 7.82
CA ASP A 187 -4.91 -5.70 8.36
C ASP A 187 -4.76 -4.60 7.30
N PHE A 188 -5.09 -3.37 7.67
CA PHE A 188 -5.04 -2.23 6.75
C PHE A 188 -4.68 -0.91 7.43
N VAL A 189 -4.43 0.09 6.59
CA VAL A 189 -4.20 1.48 6.98
C VAL A 189 -5.07 2.36 6.11
N LEU A 190 -5.83 3.25 6.75
CA LEU A 190 -6.49 4.34 6.07
C LEU A 190 -5.46 5.40 5.69
N ILE A 191 -5.41 5.75 4.41
CA ILE A 191 -4.46 6.72 3.86
C ILE A 191 -5.02 8.14 3.99
N GLY A 192 -6.31 8.31 3.69
CA GLY A 192 -6.92 9.63 3.64
C GLY A 192 -8.24 9.67 2.87
N ASN A 193 -8.76 10.87 2.71
CA ASN A 193 -9.84 11.19 1.80
C ASN A 193 -9.30 12.06 0.66
N LEU A 194 -9.38 11.57 -0.57
CA LEU A 194 -9.02 12.30 -1.78
C LEU A 194 -10.21 13.14 -2.23
N SER A 195 -9.98 14.42 -2.51
CA SER A 195 -10.98 15.32 -3.10
C SER A 195 -10.32 16.24 -4.12
N LYS A 196 -11.09 17.17 -4.71
CA LYS A 196 -10.53 18.16 -5.66
C LYS A 196 -9.43 19.04 -5.05
N SER A 197 -9.39 19.20 -3.73
CA SER A 197 -8.32 19.93 -3.03
C SER A 197 -7.06 19.09 -2.76
N GLY A 198 -7.05 17.81 -3.16
CA GLY A 198 -5.98 16.87 -2.89
C GLY A 198 -6.33 15.85 -1.81
N LEU A 199 -5.31 15.11 -1.37
CA LEU A 199 -5.41 14.09 -0.33
C LEU A 199 -5.28 14.71 1.06
N ALA A 200 -6.33 14.59 1.87
CA ALA A 200 -6.31 14.93 3.30
C ALA A 200 -6.26 13.66 4.15
N GLY A 201 -5.57 13.69 5.30
CA GLY A 201 -5.63 12.59 6.27
C GLY A 201 -7.04 12.44 6.84
N LEU A 202 -7.39 11.24 7.28
CA LEU A 202 -8.62 11.02 8.06
C LEU A 202 -8.35 11.43 9.51
N SER A 203 -9.13 12.39 10.02
CA SER A 203 -9.10 12.88 11.40
C SER A 203 -9.79 11.92 12.36
#